data_AF-A0A0Q4EAY5-F1
#
_entry.id   AF-A0A0Q4EAY5-F1
#
_cell.length_a   1.000
_cell.length_b   1.000
_cell.length_c   1.000
_cell.angle_alpha   90.00
_cell.angle_beta   90.00
_cell.angle_gamma   90.00
#
_symmetry.space_group_name_H-M   'P 1'
#
loop_
_entity.id
_entity.type
_entity.pdbx_description
1 polymer ?
#
loop_
_entity_poly.entity_id
_entity_poly.type
_entity_poly.pdbx_seq_one_letter_code
_entity_poly.pdbx_strand_id
1 'polypeptide(L)'
;MPRQEINIGTAPTGAGGDTTRSTAVKINAMTTELYARNALLGSAANANIGTAPGQVMAVGTSGLSGLPAAAPTVTNLYNMTGRSFEMGQYFPINGSNAPGAVSPYGLAIGIQGQNAEWRHMLQFTTEGDIYDVSITNPSQGGQWKVAKLYTTLNTTRAADGTLKAI
;
A
#
# COMPACT_ATOMS: atom_id res chain seq x y z
N MET A 1 -15.60 -15.88 33.37
CA MET A 1 -16.66 -15.90 34.42
C MET A 1 -17.39 -14.58 34.33
N PRO A 2 -18.67 -14.45 34.74
CA PRO A 2 -19.32 -13.15 34.77
C PRO A 2 -18.62 -12.21 35.78
N ARG A 3 -18.59 -10.91 35.47
CA ARG A 3 -18.02 -9.87 36.35
C ARG A 3 -18.64 -9.99 37.75
N GLN A 4 -17.79 -9.95 38.77
CA GLN A 4 -18.23 -9.89 40.16
C GLN A 4 -18.36 -8.43 40.60
N GLU A 5 -19.36 -8.10 41.41
CA GLU A 5 -19.56 -6.75 41.94
C GLU A 5 -19.50 -6.77 43.46
N ILE A 6 -18.85 -5.74 44.03
CA ILE A 6 -18.79 -5.53 45.47
C ILE A 6 -20.10 -4.90 45.91
N ASN A 7 -20.79 -5.55 46.84
CA ASN A 7 -21.96 -4.98 47.47
C ASN A 7 -21.52 -4.06 48.61
N ILE A 8 -21.76 -2.75 48.47
CA ILE A 8 -21.41 -1.74 49.48
C ILE A 8 -22.51 -1.53 50.54
N GLY A 9 -23.62 -2.29 50.45
CA GLY A 9 -24.76 -2.18 51.34
C GLY A 9 -25.62 -0.93 51.10
N THR A 10 -26.54 -0.65 52.02
CA THR A 10 -27.44 0.50 51.92
C THR A 10 -26.82 1.76 52.53
N ALA A 11 -26.78 2.86 51.78
CA ALA A 11 -26.36 4.15 52.32
C ALA A 11 -27.30 4.63 53.45
N PRO A 12 -26.80 5.38 54.46
CA PRO A 12 -25.41 5.81 54.64
C PRO A 12 -24.53 4.82 55.40
N THR A 13 -25.11 3.75 55.97
CA THR A 13 -24.42 2.88 56.94
C THR A 13 -23.64 1.73 56.30
N GLY A 14 -23.91 1.41 55.03
CA GLY A 14 -23.34 0.24 54.36
C GLY A 14 -23.85 -1.09 54.92
N ALA A 15 -24.96 -1.08 55.68
CA ALA A 15 -25.56 -2.28 56.25
C ALA A 15 -25.98 -3.27 55.15
N GLY A 16 -25.73 -4.56 55.38
CA GLY A 16 -26.00 -5.63 54.41
C GLY A 16 -24.97 -5.74 53.27
N GLY A 17 -23.86 -5.00 53.34
CA GLY A 17 -22.74 -5.08 52.39
C GLY A 17 -21.87 -6.32 52.57
N ASP A 18 -20.94 -6.49 51.63
CA ASP A 18 -19.91 -7.51 51.68
C ASP A 18 -18.97 -7.33 52.89
N THR A 19 -18.56 -8.45 53.47
CA THR A 19 -17.46 -8.45 54.45
C THR A 19 -16.14 -8.06 53.77
N THR A 20 -15.15 -7.63 54.55
CA THR A 20 -13.79 -7.39 54.06
C THR A 20 -13.22 -8.60 53.32
N ARG A 21 -13.50 -9.81 53.81
CA ARG A 21 -13.08 -11.07 53.19
C ARG A 21 -13.77 -11.33 51.84
N SER A 22 -15.09 -11.20 51.76
CA SER A 22 -15.81 -11.44 50.49
C SER A 22 -15.46 -10.40 49.44
N THR A 23 -15.27 -9.14 49.85
CA THR A 23 -14.75 -8.07 48.99
C THR A 23 -13.36 -8.41 48.45
N ALA A 24 -12.43 -8.85 49.29
CA ALA A 24 -11.07 -9.22 48.85
C ALA A 24 -11.07 -10.40 47.86
N VAL A 25 -11.93 -11.41 48.06
CA VAL A 25 -12.09 -12.53 47.13
C VAL A 25 -12.60 -12.04 45.77
N LYS A 26 -13.60 -11.15 45.76
CA LYS A 26 -14.13 -10.56 44.52
C LYS A 26 -13.08 -9.74 43.78
N ILE A 27 -12.28 -8.95 44.51
CA ILE A 27 -11.16 -8.19 43.93
C ILE A 27 -10.16 -9.14 43.26
N ASN A 28 -9.72 -10.20 43.96
CA ASN A 28 -8.78 -11.17 43.41
C ASN A 28 -9.33 -11.88 42.17
N ALA A 29 -10.63 -12.22 42.17
CA ALA A 29 -11.28 -12.83 41.02
C ALA A 29 -11.32 -11.87 39.81
N MET A 30 -11.71 -10.61 40.03
CA MET A 30 -11.73 -9.58 38.97
C MET A 30 -10.34 -9.27 38.41
N THR A 31 -9.32 -9.15 39.26
CA THR A 31 -7.94 -8.89 38.80
C THR A 31 -7.36 -10.08 38.04
N THR A 32 -7.61 -11.30 38.50
CA THR A 32 -7.22 -12.52 37.77
C THR A 32 -7.85 -12.57 36.37
N GLU A 33 -9.13 -12.22 36.25
CA GLU A 33 -9.81 -12.15 34.95
C GLU A 33 -9.17 -11.12 34.01
N LEU A 34 -8.82 -9.92 34.52
CA LEU A 34 -8.12 -8.89 33.74
C LEU A 34 -6.75 -9.35 33.25
N TYR A 35 -5.95 -9.98 34.12
CA TYR A 35 -4.64 -10.50 33.72
C TYR A 35 -4.76 -11.63 32.69
N ALA A 36 -5.75 -12.52 32.85
CA ALA A 36 -6.01 -13.58 31.87
C ALA A 36 -6.43 -13.00 30.51
N ARG A 37 -7.34 -12.02 30.48
CA ARG A 37 -7.71 -11.29 29.26
C ARG A 37 -6.50 -10.64 28.60
N ASN A 38 -5.67 -9.93 29.38
CA ASN A 38 -4.50 -9.24 28.85
C ASN A 38 -3.48 -10.22 28.24
N ALA A 39 -3.27 -11.39 28.85
CA ALA A 39 -2.40 -12.43 28.31
C ALA A 39 -2.89 -12.99 26.96
N LEU A 40 -4.21 -12.99 26.72
CA LEU A 40 -4.81 -13.46 25.46
C LEU A 40 -4.77 -12.42 24.33
N LEU A 41 -4.54 -11.15 24.64
CA LEU A 41 -4.50 -10.07 23.64
C LEU A 41 -3.27 -10.17 22.70
N GLY A 42 -2.27 -11.01 23.05
CA GLY A 42 -1.06 -11.22 22.26
C GLY A 42 -0.15 -9.98 22.22
N SER A 43 1.02 -10.12 21.57
CA SER A 43 1.98 -9.00 21.44
C SER A 43 1.49 -7.87 20.51
N ALA A 44 0.51 -8.17 19.65
CA ALA A 44 0.00 -7.23 18.65
C ALA A 44 -0.96 -6.18 19.24
N ALA A 45 -1.72 -6.51 20.30
CA ALA A 45 -2.74 -5.60 20.83
C ALA A 45 -2.18 -4.36 21.53
N ASN A 46 -0.92 -4.40 21.98
CA ASN A 46 -0.22 -3.27 22.59
C ASN A 46 0.73 -2.56 21.60
N ALA A 47 0.78 -3.01 20.34
CA ALA A 47 1.66 -2.42 19.35
C ALA A 47 1.10 -1.06 18.90
N ASN A 48 1.96 -0.04 18.87
CA ASN A 48 1.64 1.26 18.28
C ASN A 48 1.75 1.16 16.75
N ILE A 49 0.70 0.68 16.09
CA ILE A 49 0.71 0.40 14.64
C ILE A 49 0.31 1.63 13.83
N GLY A 50 1.07 1.95 12.78
CA GLY A 50 0.74 3.01 11.82
C GLY A 50 1.94 3.46 10.97
N THR A 51 1.81 4.59 10.30
CA THR A 51 2.81 5.12 9.34
C THR A 51 3.56 6.37 9.82
N ALA A 52 3.22 6.91 10.99
CA ALA A 52 3.90 8.07 11.56
C ALA A 52 5.25 7.71 12.21
N PRO A 53 6.21 8.65 12.33
CA PRO A 53 7.45 8.42 13.07
C PRO A 53 7.18 7.93 14.49
N GLY A 54 7.85 6.83 14.87
CA GLY A 54 7.67 6.18 16.17
C GLY A 54 6.57 5.11 16.21
N GLN A 55 5.89 4.82 15.09
CA GLN A 55 4.95 3.70 14.96
C GLN A 55 5.62 2.47 14.31
N VAL A 56 5.10 1.29 14.60
CA VAL A 56 5.43 0.04 13.91
C VAL A 56 4.54 -0.09 12.68
N MET A 57 5.15 -0.26 11.51
CA MET A 57 4.41 -0.42 10.25
C MET A 57 3.73 -1.79 10.20
N ALA A 58 2.44 -1.84 9.84
CA ALA A 58 1.77 -3.11 9.58
C ALA A 58 2.32 -3.78 8.31
N VAL A 59 2.31 -5.12 8.32
CA VAL A 59 2.71 -5.92 7.15
C VAL A 59 1.84 -5.52 5.95
N GLY A 60 2.48 -5.16 4.83
CA GLY A 60 1.81 -4.72 3.61
C GLY A 60 1.47 -3.23 3.54
N THR A 61 1.76 -2.43 4.57
CA THR A 61 1.52 -0.97 4.55
C THR A 61 2.59 -0.20 3.76
N SER A 62 3.82 -0.70 3.69
CA SER A 62 4.84 -0.19 2.76
C SER A 62 5.74 -1.33 2.31
N GLY A 63 5.79 -1.53 1.00
CA GLY A 63 6.50 -2.61 0.33
C GLY A 63 5.98 -2.72 -1.10
N LEU A 64 6.65 -3.53 -1.93
CA LEU A 64 6.30 -3.73 -3.35
C LEU A 64 4.89 -4.34 -3.59
N SER A 65 4.17 -4.71 -2.53
CA SER A 65 2.84 -5.36 -2.56
C SER A 65 1.69 -4.55 -1.92
N GLY A 66 1.93 -3.32 -1.46
CA GLY A 66 0.91 -2.51 -0.79
C GLY A 66 0.02 -1.71 -1.75
N LEU A 67 -1.02 -2.32 -2.34
CA LEU A 67 -1.94 -1.69 -3.32
C LEU A 67 -1.22 -1.18 -4.61
N PRO A 68 -1.95 -0.90 -5.71
CA PRO A 68 -1.37 -0.62 -7.04
C PRO A 68 -0.47 0.63 -7.18
N ALA A 69 -0.05 1.25 -6.08
CA ALA A 69 0.70 2.52 -6.03
C ALA A 69 1.90 2.52 -5.07
N ALA A 70 2.42 1.36 -4.63
CA ALA A 70 3.50 1.27 -3.64
C ALA A 70 4.93 1.19 -4.21
N ALA A 71 5.14 1.65 -5.43
CA ALA A 71 6.50 1.93 -5.85
C ALA A 71 6.93 3.30 -5.26
N PRO A 72 8.20 3.47 -4.84
CA PRO A 72 8.66 4.71 -4.24
C PRO A 72 8.45 5.89 -5.20
N THR A 73 7.71 6.90 -4.74
CA THR A 73 7.49 8.14 -5.48
C THR A 73 8.51 9.19 -5.07
N VAL A 74 9.29 9.69 -6.03
CA VAL A 74 10.14 10.86 -5.81
C VAL A 74 9.33 12.11 -6.15
N THR A 75 8.86 12.81 -5.12
CA THR A 75 8.17 14.10 -5.27
C THR A 75 9.17 15.25 -5.37
N ASN A 76 8.76 16.38 -5.99
CA ASN A 76 9.58 17.60 -6.09
C ASN A 76 10.89 17.42 -6.85
N LEU A 77 10.80 16.81 -8.03
CA LEU A 77 11.90 16.74 -9.00
C LEU A 77 12.50 18.15 -9.22
N TYR A 78 13.84 18.24 -9.27
CA TYR A 78 14.56 19.52 -9.41
C TYR A 78 14.11 20.25 -10.69
N ASN A 79 13.70 21.51 -10.54
CA ASN A 79 13.17 22.35 -11.63
C ASN A 79 11.93 21.76 -12.35
N MET A 80 11.17 20.91 -11.67
CA MET A 80 9.97 20.26 -12.20
C MET A 80 8.83 20.35 -11.16
N THR A 81 8.43 21.58 -10.81
CA THR A 81 7.42 21.86 -9.79
C THR A 81 6.10 21.11 -10.03
N GLY A 82 5.62 20.38 -9.03
CA GLY A 82 4.41 19.57 -9.13
C GLY A 82 4.56 18.38 -10.09
N ARG A 83 5.78 17.85 -10.22
CA ARG A 83 6.06 16.57 -10.89
C ARG A 83 6.63 15.58 -9.90
N SER A 84 6.32 14.32 -10.14
CA SER A 84 6.83 13.18 -9.41
C SER A 84 7.40 12.15 -10.39
N PHE A 85 8.42 11.42 -9.95
CA PHE A 85 8.87 10.22 -10.61
C PHE A 85 8.26 9.02 -9.88
N GLU A 86 7.55 8.19 -10.64
CA GLU A 86 6.68 7.15 -10.12
C GLU A 86 6.85 5.85 -10.90
N MET A 87 6.41 4.76 -10.28
CA MET A 87 6.38 3.43 -10.86
C MET A 87 5.11 2.71 -10.41
N GLY A 88 4.63 1.77 -11.22
CA GLY A 88 3.48 0.93 -10.85
C GLY A 88 2.93 0.14 -12.03
N GLN A 89 1.82 -0.58 -11.83
CA GLN A 89 1.24 -1.36 -12.91
C GLN A 89 0.61 -0.44 -13.97
N TYR A 90 0.92 -0.64 -15.25
CA TYR A 90 0.48 0.30 -16.29
C TYR A 90 -1.05 0.37 -16.48
N PHE A 91 -1.82 -0.71 -16.26
CA PHE A 91 -3.27 -0.70 -16.53
C PHE A 91 -4.05 0.16 -15.53
N PRO A 92 -3.86 0.01 -14.20
CA PRO A 92 -4.40 0.95 -13.21
C PRO A 92 -3.96 2.41 -13.41
N ILE A 93 -2.76 2.61 -13.97
CA ILE A 93 -2.13 3.92 -14.15
C ILE A 93 -2.62 4.65 -15.41
N ASN A 94 -2.71 3.94 -16.54
CA ASN A 94 -2.99 4.49 -17.86
C ASN A 94 -4.43 4.25 -18.33
N GLY A 95 -5.24 3.53 -17.53
CA GLY A 95 -6.61 3.14 -17.86
C GLY A 95 -6.74 2.27 -19.11
N SER A 96 -5.61 1.80 -19.67
CA SER A 96 -5.52 1.00 -20.88
C SER A 96 -4.25 0.16 -20.87
N ASN A 97 -4.21 -0.88 -21.72
CA ASN A 97 -3.02 -1.70 -21.87
C ASN A 97 -1.87 -0.88 -22.48
N ALA A 98 -0.63 -1.31 -22.19
CA ALA A 98 0.52 -0.86 -22.97
C ALA A 98 0.25 -1.14 -24.47
N PRO A 99 0.67 -0.24 -25.38
CA PRO A 99 0.43 -0.42 -26.81
C PRO A 99 0.93 -1.78 -27.30
N GLY A 100 0.06 -2.60 -27.89
CA GLY A 100 0.42 -3.92 -28.39
C GLY A 100 0.63 -5.02 -27.33
N ALA A 101 0.38 -4.74 -26.04
CA ALA A 101 0.41 -5.77 -25.00
C ALA A 101 -0.85 -6.66 -25.06
N VAL A 102 -0.66 -7.97 -24.91
CA VAL A 102 -1.74 -8.97 -24.86
C VAL A 102 -2.33 -9.04 -23.45
N SER A 103 -1.49 -8.78 -22.44
CA SER A 103 -1.80 -8.74 -21.03
C SER A 103 -2.12 -7.31 -20.53
N PRO A 104 -2.93 -7.14 -19.46
CA PRO A 104 -3.02 -5.89 -18.70
C PRO A 104 -1.95 -5.79 -17.59
N TYR A 105 -1.12 -6.82 -17.44
CA TYR A 105 -0.07 -6.89 -16.43
C TYR A 105 1.28 -6.43 -16.99
N GLY A 106 2.03 -5.70 -16.17
CA GLY A 106 3.37 -5.22 -16.46
C GLY A 106 3.69 -3.97 -15.65
N LEU A 107 4.83 -3.35 -15.92
CA LEU A 107 5.36 -2.23 -15.13
C LEU A 107 5.42 -0.97 -15.99
N ALA A 108 4.97 0.16 -15.45
CA ALA A 108 5.28 1.49 -15.96
C ALA A 108 6.23 2.20 -14.98
N ILE A 109 7.17 2.95 -15.52
CA ILE A 109 8.02 3.87 -14.77
C ILE A 109 8.08 5.20 -15.52
N GLY A 110 7.89 6.32 -14.83
CA GLY A 110 7.71 7.56 -15.54
C GLY A 110 7.48 8.78 -14.67
N ILE A 111 7.17 9.89 -15.35
CA ILE A 111 6.92 11.17 -14.73
C ILE A 111 5.42 11.43 -14.70
N GLN A 112 4.89 11.64 -13.50
CA GLN A 112 3.53 12.09 -13.29
C GLN A 112 3.49 13.62 -13.12
N GLY A 113 2.50 14.20 -13.77
CA GLY A 113 2.14 15.61 -13.76
C GLY A 113 1.22 15.97 -12.59
N GLN A 114 0.85 17.25 -12.55
CA GLN A 114 -0.21 17.73 -11.68
C GLN A 114 -1.52 17.04 -12.12
N ASN A 115 -2.42 16.77 -11.17
CA ASN A 115 -3.70 16.06 -11.39
C ASN A 115 -3.60 14.57 -11.75
N ALA A 116 -2.55 13.88 -11.27
CA ALA A 116 -2.35 12.44 -11.52
C ALA A 116 -2.22 12.06 -13.01
N GLU A 117 -1.67 12.97 -13.82
CA GLU A 117 -1.51 12.80 -15.27
C GLU A 117 -0.12 12.25 -15.64
N TRP A 118 -0.04 11.05 -16.19
CA TRP A 118 1.25 10.53 -16.70
C TRP A 118 1.66 11.24 -17.99
N ARG A 119 2.93 11.67 -18.10
CA ARG A 119 3.43 12.47 -19.24
C ARG A 119 4.49 11.77 -20.07
N HIS A 120 5.36 11.02 -19.41
CA HIS A 120 6.44 10.28 -20.06
C HIS A 120 6.68 8.99 -19.28
N MET A 121 6.66 7.85 -19.95
CA MET A 121 6.72 6.54 -19.34
C MET A 121 7.53 5.58 -20.18
N LEU A 122 8.29 4.72 -19.52
CA LEU A 122 8.72 3.45 -20.05
C LEU A 122 7.75 2.37 -19.54
N GLN A 123 7.23 1.56 -20.45
CA GLN A 123 6.32 0.46 -20.15
C GLN A 123 6.98 -0.87 -20.49
N PHE A 124 7.00 -1.78 -19.53
CA PHE A 124 7.50 -3.14 -19.64
C PHE A 124 6.31 -4.09 -19.61
N THR A 125 6.13 -4.80 -20.71
CA THR A 125 5.07 -5.80 -20.86
C THR A 125 5.52 -7.15 -20.33
N THR A 126 4.57 -8.04 -19.98
CA THR A 126 4.88 -9.42 -19.58
C THR A 126 5.46 -10.26 -20.71
N GLU A 127 5.26 -9.83 -21.95
CA GLU A 127 5.70 -10.43 -23.20
C GLU A 127 7.17 -10.10 -23.51
N GLY A 128 7.79 -9.23 -22.72
CA GLY A 128 9.20 -8.83 -22.87
C GLY A 128 9.41 -7.63 -23.79
N ASP A 129 8.34 -7.05 -24.34
CA ASP A 129 8.39 -5.80 -25.09
C ASP A 129 8.50 -4.59 -24.16
N ILE A 130 9.22 -3.57 -24.64
CA ILE A 130 9.40 -2.29 -23.96
C ILE A 130 8.91 -1.17 -24.87
N TYR A 131 8.13 -0.25 -24.31
CA TYR A 131 7.60 0.92 -25.01
C TYR A 131 8.02 2.20 -24.30
N ASP A 132 8.45 3.18 -25.09
CA ASP A 132 8.56 4.57 -24.65
C ASP A 132 7.30 5.32 -25.08
N VAL A 133 6.64 5.94 -24.12
CA VAL A 133 5.30 6.48 -24.28
C VAL A 133 5.24 7.88 -23.68
N SER A 134 4.93 8.88 -24.49
CA SER A 134 4.89 10.28 -24.05
C SER A 134 3.68 11.05 -24.57
N ILE A 135 3.24 12.05 -23.82
CA ILE A 135 2.12 12.91 -24.17
C ILE A 135 2.39 14.34 -23.74
N THR A 136 2.09 15.29 -24.62
CA THR A 136 2.39 16.70 -24.35
C THR A 136 1.37 17.33 -23.41
N ASN A 137 0.08 16.98 -23.46
CA ASN A 137 -0.98 17.46 -22.56
C ASN A 137 -2.21 16.51 -22.53
N PRO A 138 -2.29 15.55 -21.61
CA PRO A 138 -3.40 14.58 -21.58
C PRO A 138 -4.75 15.23 -21.28
N SER A 139 -4.82 16.20 -20.35
CA SER A 139 -6.06 16.93 -20.01
C SER A 139 -6.60 17.85 -21.11
N GLN A 140 -5.82 18.11 -22.16
CA GLN A 140 -6.22 18.97 -23.28
C GLN A 140 -6.44 18.17 -24.57
N GLY A 141 -6.63 16.85 -24.47
CA GLY A 141 -6.88 15.98 -25.62
C GLY A 141 -5.63 15.62 -26.43
N GLY A 142 -4.44 15.69 -25.81
CA GLY A 142 -3.21 15.21 -26.43
C GLY A 142 -3.30 13.72 -26.81
N GLN A 143 -2.60 13.33 -27.87
CA GLN A 143 -2.46 11.92 -28.24
C GLN A 143 -1.14 11.37 -27.73
N TRP A 144 -1.15 10.09 -27.35
CA TRP A 144 0.05 9.37 -26.96
C TRP A 144 0.97 9.16 -28.16
N LYS A 145 2.24 9.54 -27.99
CA LYS A 145 3.33 9.18 -28.88
C LYS A 145 3.96 7.92 -28.33
N VAL A 146 4.03 6.88 -29.16
CA VAL A 146 4.49 5.56 -28.77
C VAL A 146 5.68 5.18 -29.64
N ALA A 147 6.79 4.82 -29.01
CA ALA A 147 7.92 4.16 -29.65
C ALA A 147 8.10 2.77 -29.04
N LYS A 148 8.30 1.76 -29.87
CA LYS A 148 8.63 0.40 -29.43
C LYS A 148 10.14 0.22 -29.46
N LEU A 149 10.71 -0.31 -28.38
CA LEU A 149 12.12 -0.70 -28.36
C LEU A 149 12.27 -2.08 -28.99
N TYR A 150 13.15 -2.14 -29.97
CA TYR A 150 13.51 -3.37 -30.65
C TYR A 150 14.64 -4.06 -29.91
N THR A 151 14.43 -5.33 -29.58
CA THR A 151 15.33 -6.22 -28.85
C THR A 151 15.62 -7.46 -29.70
N THR A 152 16.59 -8.27 -29.29
CA THR A 152 16.88 -9.56 -29.96
C THR A 152 15.72 -10.56 -29.86
N LEU A 153 14.75 -10.34 -28.97
CA LEU A 153 13.56 -11.17 -28.86
C LEU A 153 12.49 -10.78 -29.90
N ASN A 154 12.45 -9.51 -30.35
CA ASN A 154 11.44 -9.00 -31.27
C ASN A 154 12.02 -8.47 -32.59
N THR A 155 13.28 -8.83 -32.89
CA THR A 155 13.91 -8.57 -34.19
C THR A 155 14.72 -9.75 -34.67
N THR A 156 14.86 -9.83 -35.99
CA THR A 156 15.82 -10.70 -36.67
C THR A 156 16.84 -9.84 -37.40
N ARG A 157 18.08 -10.33 -37.47
CA ARG A 157 19.14 -9.71 -38.27
C ARG A 157 19.40 -10.55 -39.50
N ALA A 158 19.24 -9.95 -40.67
CA ALA A 158 19.56 -10.61 -41.93
C ALA A 158 21.08 -10.62 -42.17
N ALA A 159 21.53 -11.45 -43.11
CA ALA A 159 22.95 -11.61 -43.44
C ALA A 159 23.59 -10.31 -43.99
N ASP A 160 22.79 -9.43 -44.59
CA ASP A 160 23.21 -8.09 -45.05
C ASP A 160 23.29 -7.06 -43.90
N GLY A 161 23.00 -7.48 -42.67
CA GLY A 161 23.03 -6.65 -41.48
C GLY A 161 21.76 -5.86 -41.21
N THR A 162 20.72 -5.96 -42.05
CA THR A 162 19.44 -5.29 -41.83
C THR A 162 18.68 -5.90 -40.64
N LEU A 163 18.01 -5.04 -39.87
CA LEU A 163 17.15 -5.43 -38.76
C LEU A 163 15.69 -5.43 -39.22
N LYS A 164 14.99 -6.53 -38.97
CA LYS A 164 13.57 -6.68 -39.26
C LYS A 164 12.81 -6.98 -37.98
N ALA A 165 11.77 -6.20 -37.71
CA ALA A 165 10.80 -6.48 -36.66
C ALA A 165 10.05 -7.79 -36.96
N ILE A 166 9.85 -8.63 -35.94
CA ILE A 166 9.02 -9.84 -36.06
C ILE A 166 7.59 -9.59 -35.64
#